data_AF-A0A924SKW2-F1
#
_entry.id   AF-A0A924SKW2-F1
#
_cell.length_a   1.000
_cell.length_b   1.000
_cell.length_c   1.000
_cell.angle_alpha   90.00
_cell.angle_beta   90.00
_cell.angle_gamma   90.00
#
_symmetry.space_group_name_H-M   'P 1'
#
loop_
_entity.id
_entity.type
_entity.pdbx_description
1 polymer ?
#
loop_
_entity_poly.entity_id
_entity_poly.type
_entity_poly.pdbx_seq_one_letter_code
_entity_poly.pdbx_strand_id
1 'polypeptide(L)'
;MAADPVTVEAVIDDGGHSGRGRMTVLQLGWQADDPYAVVLLLTAQPDHPALPRGRWVVLRDFLTYGLEEATGDGEVRIRPVELRDRVWFELARPGRAACVSVDRGLVRDFLARTEQAVPRGAERSEAAIDALLDRLLSS
;
A
#
# COMPACT_ATOMS: atom_id res chain seq x y z
N MET A 1 -4.22 19.79 13.88
CA MET A 1 -3.69 18.57 14.54
C MET A 1 -3.61 17.54 13.42
N ALA A 2 -2.43 17.02 13.08
CA ALA A 2 -2.29 16.03 12.02
C ALA A 2 -3.04 14.75 12.43
N ALA A 3 -3.71 14.09 11.48
CA ALA A 3 -4.41 12.85 11.77
C ALA A 3 -3.42 11.71 12.08
N ASP A 4 -3.83 10.78 12.92
CA ASP A 4 -2.99 9.66 13.35
C ASP A 4 -2.59 8.77 12.17
N PRO A 5 -1.38 8.16 12.21
CA PRO A 5 -0.95 7.23 11.18
C PRO A 5 -1.88 6.00 11.12
N VAL A 6 -2.23 5.58 9.91
CA VAL A 6 -3.04 4.38 9.68
C VAL A 6 -2.10 3.25 9.28
N THR A 7 -2.15 2.13 10.00
CA THR A 7 -1.37 0.93 9.68
C THR A 7 -2.25 -0.31 9.83
N VAL A 8 -2.03 -1.29 8.95
CA VAL A 8 -2.61 -2.62 9.03
C VAL A 8 -1.60 -3.66 8.56
N GLU A 9 -1.63 -4.85 9.16
CA GLU A 9 -0.80 -5.99 8.78
C GLU A 9 -1.67 -7.11 8.23
N ALA A 10 -1.25 -7.68 7.10
CA ALA A 10 -1.83 -8.86 6.52
C ALA A 10 -0.82 -10.02 6.60
N VAL A 11 -1.17 -11.05 7.35
CA VAL A 11 -0.45 -12.33 7.29
C VAL A 11 -0.76 -12.99 5.96
N ILE A 12 0.28 -13.29 5.19
CA ILE A 12 0.16 -13.90 3.89
C ILE A 12 0.05 -15.40 4.04
N ASP A 13 -1.12 -15.93 3.68
CA ASP A 13 -1.25 -17.36 3.36
C ASP A 13 -0.57 -17.59 2.01
N ASP A 14 0.65 -18.11 2.08
CA ASP A 14 1.43 -18.48 0.92
C ASP A 14 1.38 -19.99 0.63
N GLY A 15 0.45 -20.75 1.21
CA GLY A 15 0.35 -22.19 0.97
C GLY A 15 1.58 -22.98 1.43
N GLY A 16 2.38 -22.44 2.37
CA GLY A 16 3.55 -23.10 2.94
C GLY A 16 4.87 -22.79 2.23
N HIS A 17 4.89 -21.86 1.27
CA HIS A 17 6.13 -21.43 0.59
C HIS A 17 7.14 -20.78 1.53
N SER A 18 6.69 -20.21 2.66
CA SER A 18 7.56 -19.64 3.70
C SER A 18 8.32 -20.72 4.49
N GLY A 19 7.92 -21.99 4.36
CA GLY A 19 8.43 -23.09 5.17
C GLY A 19 7.81 -23.13 6.57
N ARG A 20 7.98 -24.26 7.26
CA ARG A 20 7.32 -24.53 8.55
C ARG A 20 7.68 -23.48 9.60
N GLY A 21 6.65 -22.93 10.26
CA GLY A 21 6.81 -21.99 11.37
C GLY A 21 7.25 -20.58 10.97
N ARG A 22 7.19 -20.23 9.69
CA ARG A 22 7.47 -18.89 9.18
C ARG A 22 6.24 -18.30 8.52
N MET A 23 6.08 -17.00 8.68
CA MET A 23 4.97 -16.23 8.14
C MET A 23 5.53 -15.07 7.34
N THR A 24 4.97 -14.83 6.16
CA THR A 24 5.24 -13.59 5.42
C THR A 24 4.15 -12.59 5.82
N VAL A 25 4.53 -11.35 6.10
CA VAL A 25 3.61 -10.28 6.52
C VAL A 25 3.76 -9.11 5.57
N LEU A 26 2.63 -8.65 5.01
CA LEU A 26 2.55 -7.39 4.28
C LEU A 26 1.89 -6.34 5.18
N GLN A 27 2.64 -5.30 5.52
CA GLN A 27 2.13 -4.13 6.22
C GLN A 27 1.81 -3.02 5.22
N LEU A 28 0.64 -2.40 5.37
CA LEU A 28 0.25 -1.16 4.68
C LEU A 28 0.32 -0.03 5.69
N GLY A 29 1.04 1.05 5.36
CA GLY A 29 1.19 2.22 6.23
C GLY A 29 0.89 3.52 5.48
N TRP A 30 0.13 4.41 6.12
CA TRP A 30 -0.25 5.73 5.59
C TRP A 30 -0.12 6.78 6.68
N GLN A 31 0.27 8.00 6.29
CA GLN A 31 0.41 9.15 7.20
C GLN A 31 -0.23 10.39 6.60
N ALA A 32 -0.84 11.22 7.44
CA ALA A 32 -1.54 12.43 6.99
C ALA A 32 -0.62 13.51 6.41
N ASP A 33 0.67 13.49 6.76
CA ASP A 33 1.67 14.44 6.25
C ASP A 33 2.06 14.16 4.79
N ASP A 34 1.82 12.93 4.30
CA ASP A 34 1.90 12.55 2.89
C ASP A 34 0.65 11.73 2.51
N PRO A 35 -0.51 12.39 2.37
CA PRO A 35 -1.80 11.72 2.26
C PRO A 35 -1.97 10.93 0.95
N TYR A 36 -1.09 11.18 -0.03
CA TYR A 36 -1.10 10.48 -1.31
C TYR A 36 -0.37 9.14 -1.26
N ALA A 37 0.54 8.93 -0.32
CA ALA A 37 1.42 7.78 -0.31
C ALA A 37 0.95 6.67 0.63
N VAL A 38 1.03 5.43 0.17
CA VAL A 38 0.93 4.25 1.02
C VAL A 38 2.21 3.43 0.90
N VAL A 39 2.82 3.20 2.05
CA VAL A 39 3.99 2.34 2.20
C VAL A 39 3.55 0.90 2.28
N LEU A 40 4.10 0.05 1.42
CA LEU A 40 3.99 -1.39 1.49
C LEU A 40 5.29 -1.96 2.04
N LEU A 41 5.24 -2.68 3.15
CA LEU A 41 6.41 -3.32 3.75
C LEU A 41 6.17 -4.83 3.84
N LEU A 42 6.95 -5.60 3.10
CA LEU A 42 6.92 -7.06 3.14
C LEU A 42 8.06 -7.55 4.03
N THR A 43 7.73 -8.35 5.04
CA THR A 43 8.70 -8.95 5.98
C THR A 43 8.40 -10.43 6.22
N ALA A 44 9.38 -11.13 6.78
CA ALA A 44 9.25 -12.49 7.27
C ALA A 44 9.30 -12.52 8.81
N GLN A 45 8.49 -13.38 9.41
CA GLN A 45 8.44 -13.60 10.85
C GLN A 45 8.59 -15.10 11.16
N PRO A 46 9.64 -15.53 11.89
CA PRO A 46 10.84 -14.74 12.24
C PRO A 46 11.63 -14.30 10.99
N ASP A 47 12.49 -13.29 11.14
CA ASP A 47 13.31 -12.80 10.04
C ASP A 47 14.14 -13.93 9.43
N HIS A 48 14.16 -13.98 8.10
CA HIS A 48 14.84 -15.02 7.36
C HIS A 48 15.33 -14.52 6.00
N PRO A 49 16.63 -14.64 5.69
CA PRO A 49 17.20 -13.96 4.53
C PRO A 49 16.74 -14.51 3.17
N ALA A 50 16.27 -15.76 3.14
CA ALA A 50 15.75 -16.40 1.94
C ALA A 50 14.26 -16.10 1.67
N LEU A 51 13.56 -15.46 2.60
CA LEU A 51 12.15 -15.08 2.43
C LEU A 51 12.01 -13.71 1.78
N PRO A 52 10.89 -13.46 1.07
CA PRO A 52 10.69 -12.21 0.37
C PRO A 52 10.59 -11.04 1.36
N ARG A 53 11.25 -9.95 1.02
CA ARG A 53 11.24 -8.69 1.78
C ARG A 53 11.47 -7.50 0.86
N GLY A 54 10.96 -6.35 1.28
CA GLY A 54 11.16 -5.08 0.58
C GLY A 54 10.20 -4.01 1.08
N ARG A 55 10.46 -2.78 0.62
CA ARG A 55 9.63 -1.61 0.88
C ARG A 55 9.28 -0.99 -0.47
N TRP A 56 7.99 -0.75 -0.69
CA TRP A 56 7.47 -0.04 -1.84
C TRP A 56 6.60 1.12 -1.38
N VAL A 57 6.40 2.10 -2.25
CA VAL A 57 5.48 3.20 -2.03
C VAL A 57 4.59 3.28 -3.26
N VAL A 58 3.28 3.30 -3.04
CA VAL A 58 2.28 3.47 -4.10
C VAL A 58 1.38 4.64 -3.76
N LEU A 59 0.65 5.14 -4.76
CA LEU A 59 -0.44 6.06 -4.50
C LEU A 59 -1.56 5.36 -3.72
N ARG A 60 -2.16 6.06 -2.77
CA ARG A 60 -3.39 5.62 -2.08
C ARG A 60 -4.48 5.23 -3.08
N ASP A 61 -4.57 5.97 -4.18
CA ASP A 61 -5.55 5.71 -5.23
C ASP A 61 -5.27 4.41 -5.99
N PHE A 62 -4.02 3.97 -6.12
CA PHE A 62 -3.72 2.68 -6.74
C PHE A 62 -4.30 1.53 -5.92
N LEU A 63 -4.31 1.62 -4.60
CA LEU A 63 -4.98 0.61 -3.77
C LEU A 63 -6.49 0.60 -4.02
N THR A 64 -7.08 1.76 -4.34
CA THR A 64 -8.52 1.88 -4.57
C THR A 64 -8.92 1.34 -5.93
N TYR A 65 -8.24 1.76 -6.99
CA TYR A 65 -8.43 1.18 -8.31
C TYR A 65 -8.11 -0.32 -8.30
N GLY A 66 -7.08 -0.73 -7.56
CA GLY A 66 -6.69 -2.13 -7.37
C GLY A 66 -7.73 -3.02 -6.70
N LEU A 67 -8.77 -2.45 -6.07
CA LEU A 67 -9.92 -3.21 -5.58
C LEU A 67 -10.87 -3.63 -6.70
N GLU A 68 -10.88 -2.90 -7.81
CA GLU A 68 -11.87 -3.03 -8.90
C GLU A 68 -11.26 -3.51 -10.21
N GLU A 69 -10.02 -3.09 -10.52
CA GLU A 69 -9.33 -3.44 -11.75
C GLU A 69 -7.80 -3.51 -11.57
N ALA A 70 -7.09 -3.98 -12.58
CA ALA A 70 -5.63 -4.04 -12.55
C ALA A 70 -5.01 -2.64 -12.71
N THR A 71 -4.09 -2.29 -11.82
CA THR A 71 -3.39 -1.00 -11.81
C THR A 71 -1.94 -1.16 -11.30
N GLY A 72 -1.10 -0.14 -11.49
CA GLY A 72 0.29 -0.16 -11.04
C GLY A 72 1.21 0.79 -11.81
N ASP A 73 2.42 0.97 -11.28
CA ASP A 73 3.50 1.80 -11.87
C ASP A 73 4.66 0.97 -12.46
N GLY A 74 4.53 -0.35 -12.45
CA GLY A 74 5.55 -1.28 -12.92
C GLY A 74 6.40 -1.88 -11.80
N GLU A 75 6.68 -1.12 -10.74
CA GLU A 75 7.34 -1.62 -9.52
C GLU A 75 6.33 -2.33 -8.62
N VAL A 76 5.08 -1.85 -8.60
CA VAL A 76 3.96 -2.50 -7.95
C VAL A 76 2.83 -2.68 -8.95
N ARG A 77 2.25 -3.89 -8.98
CA ARG A 77 0.97 -4.16 -9.65
C ARG A 77 -0.05 -4.65 -8.64
N ILE A 78 -1.24 -4.08 -8.69
CA ILE A 78 -2.35 -4.39 -7.78
C ILE A 78 -3.54 -4.77 -8.65
N ARG A 79 -4.22 -5.86 -8.31
CA ARG A 79 -5.44 -6.25 -9.03
C ARG A 79 -6.38 -7.04 -8.14
N PRO A 80 -7.69 -7.01 -8.42
CA PRO A 80 -8.65 -7.89 -7.79
C PRO A 80 -8.41 -9.36 -8.15
N VAL A 81 -8.88 -10.24 -7.27
CA VAL A 81 -9.05 -11.68 -7.51
C VAL A 81 -10.50 -12.04 -7.20
N GLU A 82 -11.34 -11.99 -8.23
CA GLU A 82 -12.81 -12.06 -8.12
C GLU A 82 -13.28 -13.34 -7.45
N LEU A 83 -12.66 -14.47 -7.77
CA LEU A 83 -13.05 -15.79 -7.26
C LEU A 83 -12.75 -16.00 -5.76
N ARG A 84 -12.00 -15.11 -5.11
CA ARG A 84 -11.52 -15.33 -3.72
C ARG A 84 -11.72 -14.14 -2.78
N ASP A 85 -12.38 -13.08 -3.23
CA ASP A 85 -12.48 -11.80 -2.51
C ASP A 85 -11.14 -11.31 -1.94
N ARG A 86 -10.09 -11.38 -2.77
CA ARG A 86 -8.73 -10.95 -2.42
C ARG A 86 -8.24 -9.87 -3.35
N VAL A 87 -7.23 -9.15 -2.89
CA VAL A 87 -6.41 -8.27 -3.71
C VAL A 87 -5.04 -8.92 -3.86
N TRP A 88 -4.55 -8.99 -5.09
CA TRP A 88 -3.24 -9.53 -5.41
C TRP A 88 -2.24 -8.40 -5.66
N PHE A 89 -1.05 -8.56 -5.11
CA PHE A 89 0.07 -7.64 -5.23
C PHE A 89 1.25 -8.34 -5.91
N GLU A 90 1.75 -7.78 -6.99
CA GLU A 90 3.09 -8.06 -7.54
C GLU A 90 4.04 -6.96 -7.08
N LEU A 91 5.11 -7.34 -6.39
CA LEU A 91 6.08 -6.41 -5.82
C LEU A 91 7.44 -6.67 -6.45
N ALA A 92 7.93 -5.74 -7.27
CA ALA A 92 9.19 -5.85 -7.97
C ALA A 92 10.35 -5.90 -6.98
N ARG A 93 11.29 -6.83 -7.20
CA ARG A 93 12.52 -6.98 -6.42
C ARG A 93 13.57 -7.72 -7.25
N PRO A 94 14.87 -7.61 -6.90
CA PRO A 94 15.91 -8.33 -7.61
C PRO A 94 15.63 -9.85 -7.70
N GLY A 95 15.83 -10.40 -8.90
CA GLY A 95 15.62 -11.80 -9.21
C GLY A 95 14.17 -12.14 -9.55
N ARG A 96 13.29 -12.24 -8.54
CA ARG A 96 11.89 -12.64 -8.72
C ARG A 96 10.98 -11.76 -7.88
N ALA A 97 9.94 -11.21 -8.52
CA ALA A 97 8.89 -10.46 -7.86
C ALA A 97 8.26 -11.26 -6.70
N ALA A 98 7.92 -10.55 -5.62
CA ALA A 98 7.13 -11.13 -4.54
C ALA A 98 5.65 -10.99 -4.88
N CYS A 99 4.95 -12.11 -4.97
CA CYS A 99 3.53 -12.13 -5.29
C CYS A 99 2.76 -12.56 -4.05
N VAL A 100 1.91 -11.68 -3.52
CA VAL A 100 1.12 -11.94 -2.31
C VAL A 100 -0.34 -11.62 -2.54
N SER A 101 -1.23 -12.25 -1.77
CA SER A 101 -2.65 -11.92 -1.78
C SER A 101 -3.15 -11.65 -0.37
N VAL A 102 -3.98 -10.64 -0.24
CA VAL A 102 -4.57 -10.18 1.03
C VAL A 102 -6.08 -10.16 0.90
N ASP A 103 -6.75 -10.22 2.04
CA ASP A 103 -8.21 -10.08 2.09
C ASP A 103 -8.64 -8.70 1.54
N ARG A 104 -9.68 -8.67 0.68
CA ARG A 104 -10.16 -7.41 0.10
C ARG A 104 -10.76 -6.50 1.17
N GLY A 105 -11.47 -7.05 2.15
CA GLY A 105 -12.03 -6.31 3.28
C GLY A 105 -10.96 -5.58 4.08
N LEU A 106 -9.82 -6.23 4.35
CA LEU A 106 -8.69 -5.59 5.04
C LEU A 106 -8.19 -4.33 4.31
N VAL A 107 -8.06 -4.38 2.98
CA VAL A 107 -7.62 -3.22 2.18
C VAL A 107 -8.70 -2.14 2.15
N ARG A 108 -9.99 -2.52 2.06
CA ARG A 108 -11.12 -1.59 2.11
C ARG A 108 -11.19 -0.85 3.44
N ASP A 109 -11.05 -1.54 4.55
CA ASP A 109 -11.11 -0.95 5.89
C ASP A 109 -9.91 -0.02 6.13
N PHE A 110 -8.73 -0.39 5.65
CA PHE A 110 -7.57 0.49 5.64
C PHE A 110 -7.85 1.79 4.87
N LEU A 111 -8.34 1.69 3.63
CA LEU A 111 -8.66 2.86 2.81
C LEU A 111 -9.74 3.74 3.44
N ALA A 112 -10.79 3.14 4.02
CA ALA A 112 -11.86 3.86 4.70
C ALA A 112 -11.31 4.70 5.89
N ARG A 113 -10.36 4.17 6.65
CA ARG A 113 -9.69 4.91 7.73
C ARG A 113 -8.85 6.07 7.19
N THR A 114 -8.14 5.88 6.08
CA THR A 114 -7.37 6.98 5.45
C THR A 114 -8.28 8.07 4.88
N GLU A 115 -9.46 7.69 4.36
CA GLU A 115 -10.46 8.61 3.80
C GLU A 115 -11.10 9.45 4.91
N GLN A 116 -11.39 8.84 6.06
CA GLN A 116 -11.88 9.55 7.25
C GLN A 116 -10.85 10.55 7.79
N ALA A 117 -9.57 10.21 7.72
CA ALA A 117 -8.48 11.07 8.19
C ALA A 117 -8.22 12.26 7.24
N VAL A 118 -8.11 11.99 5.93
CA VAL A 118 -7.95 13.00 4.89
C VAL A 118 -8.78 12.56 3.67
N PRO A 119 -9.95 13.17 3.44
CA PRO A 119 -10.79 12.84 2.30
C PRO A 119 -10.07 13.07 0.97
N ARG A 120 -10.43 12.29 -0.06
CA ARG A 120 -10.01 12.54 -1.43
C ARG A 120 -10.46 13.92 -1.90
N GLY A 121 -9.57 14.61 -2.59
CA GLY A 121 -9.73 16.00 -3.00
C GLY A 121 -9.41 17.02 -1.90
N ALA A 122 -9.20 16.60 -0.64
CA ALA A 122 -8.82 17.47 0.47
C ALA A 122 -7.34 17.31 0.88
N GLU A 123 -6.54 16.55 0.12
CA GLU A 123 -5.15 16.23 0.43
C GLU A 123 -4.20 17.44 0.39
N ARG A 124 -4.59 18.52 -0.31
CA ARG A 124 -3.93 19.82 -0.25
C ARG A 124 -4.98 20.88 -0.01
N SER A 125 -4.71 21.82 0.91
CA SER A 125 -5.49 23.05 0.93
C SER A 125 -5.14 23.87 -0.30
N GLU A 126 -6.12 24.60 -0.87
CA GLU A 126 -5.87 25.60 -1.92
C GLU A 126 -4.66 26.47 -1.58
N ALA A 127 -4.52 26.88 -0.32
CA ALA A 127 -3.39 27.67 0.18
C ALA A 127 -2.01 27.03 -0.03
N ALA A 128 -1.88 25.71 0.05
CA ALA A 128 -0.60 25.02 -0.20
C ALA A 128 -0.26 24.96 -1.70
N ILE A 129 -1.30 24.90 -2.56
CA ILE A 129 -1.15 24.97 -4.02
C ILE A 129 -0.80 26.41 -4.43
N ASP A 130 -1.50 27.41 -3.89
CA ASP A 130 -1.22 28.82 -4.12
C ASP A 130 0.20 29.19 -3.70
N ALA A 131 0.66 28.77 -2.52
CA ALA A 131 2.02 29.01 -2.08
C ALA A 131 3.09 28.35 -2.98
N LEU A 132 2.80 27.17 -3.53
CA LEU A 132 3.69 26.50 -4.49
C LEU A 132 3.70 27.22 -5.83
N LEU A 133 2.54 27.63 -6.32
CA LEU A 133 2.36 28.38 -7.56
C LEU A 133 3.05 29.74 -7.47
N ASP A 134 2.86 30.49 -6.39
CA ASP A 134 3.52 31.77 -6.14
C ASP A 134 5.04 31.60 -6.22
N ARG A 135 5.59 30.56 -5.58
CA ARG A 135 7.04 30.30 -5.61
C ARG A 135 7.58 29.95 -7.00
N LEU A 136 6.78 29.28 -7.83
CA LEU A 136 7.16 28.88 -9.18
C LEU A 136 6.98 30.02 -10.19
N LEU A 137 6.00 30.90 -9.98
CA LEU A 137 5.67 32.03 -10.85
C LEU A 137 6.43 33.32 -10.49
N SER A 138 6.98 33.41 -9.27
CA SER A 138 7.84 34.52 -8.85
C SER A 138 9.33 34.31 -9.16
N SER A 139 9.66 33.34 -10.02
CA SER A 139 11.02 33.03 -10.51
C SER A 139 11.15 33.48 -11.96
#